data_AF-A0A9E1YZH7-F1
#
_entry.id   AF-A0A9E1YZH7-F1
#
_cell.length_a   1.000
_cell.length_b   1.000
_cell.length_c   1.000
_cell.angle_alpha   90.00
_cell.angle_beta   90.00
_cell.angle_gamma   90.00
#
_symmetry.space_group_name_H-M   'P 1'
#
loop_
_entity.id
_entity.type
_entity.pdbx_description
1 polymer ?
#
loop_
_entity_poly.entity_id
_entity_poly.type
_entity_poly.pdbx_seq_one_letter_code
_entity_poly.pdbx_strand_id
1 'polypeptide(L)'
;PAQAGGTETQQVSGFSSTRVSKVVKEGSGATELPVVPARALIESIDLEIIAAISDPWSARLVIYALVARGNSTSHTYLAKHISLAEFTEYTALQVLLENSQTKLRLPIIDLAAPVLRQLSKEQKIEFDRTLIAITKSDGVVDFTEWVTVVVLRKHLFGGKKEIIKKKVPIAAIQKEVSLVLGFITRCGGLQDDQNTDVYTKGMRFLSMSRDIPSEDNCTAKIITQALRKIQCMRYSDRQRFMEACQICVTHDGVITESESEAIRAIGDSIHCPIPLFQKE
;
A
#
# COMPACT_ATOMS: atom_id res chain seq x y z
N PRO A 1 -11.21 -45.82 22.47
CA PRO A 1 -10.19 -46.06 21.41
C PRO A 1 -10.63 -45.43 20.07
N ALA A 2 -10.00 -44.29 19.74
CA ALA A 2 -9.83 -43.58 18.44
C ALA A 2 -10.98 -43.61 17.41
N GLN A 3 -11.67 -42.51 17.07
CA GLN A 3 -11.29 -41.28 16.32
C GLN A 3 -10.64 -41.49 14.94
N ALA A 4 -11.34 -41.03 13.88
CA ALA A 4 -10.88 -40.16 12.79
C ALA A 4 -12.05 -40.02 11.78
N GLY A 5 -12.72 -38.88 11.54
CA GLY A 5 -12.31 -37.49 11.71
C GLY A 5 -11.68 -36.97 10.42
N GLY A 6 -12.45 -36.95 9.32
CA GLY A 6 -12.06 -36.24 8.10
C GLY A 6 -12.27 -34.75 8.31
N THR A 7 -11.19 -33.99 8.31
CA THR A 7 -11.22 -32.52 8.30
C THR A 7 -10.54 -32.01 7.05
N GLU A 8 -11.32 -31.21 6.34
CA GLU A 8 -11.02 -30.43 5.16
C GLU A 8 -9.77 -29.57 5.35
N THR A 9 -8.84 -29.66 4.41
CA THR A 9 -7.70 -28.78 4.29
C THR A 9 -8.18 -27.40 3.86
N GLN A 10 -8.22 -26.48 4.82
CA GLN A 10 -8.47 -25.06 4.61
C GLN A 10 -7.20 -24.43 4.02
N GLN A 11 -7.16 -24.26 2.69
CA GLN A 11 -6.14 -23.45 2.02
C GLN A 11 -6.40 -21.97 2.35
N VAL A 12 -5.58 -21.40 3.24
CA VAL A 12 -5.51 -19.95 3.48
C VAL A 12 -4.39 -19.41 2.61
N SER A 13 -4.76 -18.51 1.69
CA SER A 13 -3.86 -17.94 0.68
C SER A 13 -2.88 -16.95 1.32
N GLY A 14 -1.60 -17.34 1.39
CA GLY A 14 -0.49 -16.40 1.50
C GLY A 14 -0.40 -15.52 0.25
N PHE A 15 0.25 -14.36 0.38
CA PHE A 15 0.47 -13.42 -0.73
C PHE A 15 1.14 -14.17 -1.90
N SER A 16 0.47 -14.25 -3.05
CA SER A 16 0.97 -14.97 -4.22
C SER A 16 2.07 -14.15 -4.92
N SER A 17 3.34 -14.42 -4.59
CA SER A 17 4.50 -13.91 -5.33
C SER A 17 4.75 -14.78 -6.56
N THR A 18 4.11 -14.45 -7.68
CA THR A 18 4.29 -15.23 -8.92
C THR A 18 5.56 -14.79 -9.67
N ARG A 19 6.55 -15.69 -9.63
CA ARG A 19 7.59 -16.03 -10.64
C ARG A 19 7.95 -14.99 -11.73
N VAL A 20 9.20 -14.50 -11.66
CA VAL A 20 10.10 -14.47 -12.83
C VAL A 20 11.50 -14.90 -12.39
N SER A 21 12.00 -15.97 -13.01
CA SER A 21 13.32 -16.56 -12.76
C SER A 21 14.39 -15.96 -13.69
N LYS A 22 15.58 -15.72 -13.12
CA LYS A 22 16.93 -15.81 -13.72
C LYS A 22 17.26 -15.00 -15.00
N VAL A 23 18.20 -14.07 -14.85
CA VAL A 23 19.49 -14.06 -15.58
C VAL A 23 20.61 -13.54 -14.65
N VAL A 24 21.78 -14.18 -14.70
CA VAL A 24 23.01 -13.89 -13.94
C VAL A 24 24.01 -13.17 -14.85
N LYS A 25 24.71 -12.12 -14.39
CA LYS A 25 26.19 -12.03 -14.30
C LYS A 25 26.72 -10.60 -14.07
N GLU A 26 27.58 -10.52 -13.06
CA GLU A 26 28.85 -9.77 -12.93
C GLU A 26 29.05 -8.44 -13.65
N GLY A 27 29.37 -7.40 -12.87
CA GLY A 27 29.97 -6.18 -13.37
C GLY A 27 30.14 -5.14 -12.26
N SER A 28 31.35 -5.05 -11.72
CA SER A 28 31.83 -3.96 -10.87
C SER A 28 31.57 -2.58 -11.49
N GLY A 29 30.83 -1.74 -10.77
CA GLY A 29 30.64 -0.34 -11.07
C GLY A 29 29.58 0.18 -10.11
N ALA A 30 29.84 1.31 -9.44
CA ALA A 30 28.84 1.97 -8.63
C ALA A 30 27.65 2.34 -9.52
N THR A 31 26.62 1.49 -9.54
CA THR A 31 25.42 1.73 -10.33
C THR A 31 24.66 2.85 -9.64
N GLU A 32 24.79 4.05 -10.18
CA GLU A 32 23.87 5.15 -9.91
C GLU A 32 22.45 4.60 -9.98
N LEU A 33 21.74 4.62 -8.86
CA LEU A 33 20.32 4.22 -8.80
C LEU A 33 19.57 5.00 -9.88
N PRO A 34 18.90 4.35 -10.84
CA PRO A 34 18.05 5.04 -11.80
C PRO A 34 16.78 5.50 -11.07
N VAL A 35 16.89 6.60 -10.34
CA VAL A 35 15.72 7.36 -9.88
C VAL A 35 15.15 8.01 -11.14
N VAL A 36 14.18 7.36 -11.78
CA VAL A 36 13.46 7.98 -12.89
C VAL A 36 12.85 9.28 -12.36
N PRO A 37 13.18 10.46 -12.93
CA PRO A 37 12.64 11.71 -12.45
C PRO A 37 11.12 11.65 -12.44
N ALA A 38 10.46 12.12 -11.38
CA ALA A 38 9.00 12.11 -11.26
C ALA A 38 8.31 12.72 -12.49
N ARG A 39 8.95 13.72 -13.12
CA ARG A 39 8.50 14.34 -14.37
C ARG A 39 8.49 13.39 -15.57
N ALA A 40 9.53 12.58 -15.76
CA ALA A 40 9.60 11.60 -16.84
C ALA A 40 8.57 10.48 -16.66
N LEU A 41 8.23 10.11 -15.42
CA LEU A 41 7.13 9.17 -15.16
C LEU A 41 5.78 9.79 -15.53
N ILE A 42 5.53 11.05 -15.16
CA ILE A 42 4.29 11.76 -15.51
C ILE A 42 4.15 11.91 -17.03
N GLU A 43 5.23 12.22 -17.74
CA GLU A 43 5.24 12.33 -19.21
C GLU A 43 4.96 11.00 -19.93
N SER A 44 5.09 9.86 -19.24
CA SER A 44 4.76 8.54 -19.77
C SER A 44 3.32 8.08 -19.50
N ILE A 45 2.52 8.89 -18.82
CA ILE A 45 1.09 8.61 -18.59
C ILE A 45 0.32 8.95 -19.87
N ASP A 46 -0.61 8.07 -20.25
CA ASP A 46 -1.49 8.29 -21.40
C ASP A 46 -2.26 9.63 -21.29
N LEU A 47 -2.32 10.39 -22.39
CA LEU A 47 -2.98 11.69 -22.42
C LEU A 47 -4.48 11.60 -22.12
N GLU A 48 -5.13 10.49 -22.48
CA GLU A 48 -6.54 10.25 -22.15
C GLU A 48 -6.73 10.07 -20.64
N ILE A 49 -5.79 9.39 -19.97
CA ILE A 49 -5.79 9.27 -18.51
C ILE A 49 -5.58 10.65 -17.87
N ILE A 50 -4.63 11.46 -18.37
CA ILE A 50 -4.39 12.81 -17.85
C ILE A 50 -5.61 13.72 -18.04
N ALA A 51 -6.28 13.64 -19.19
CA ALA A 51 -7.51 14.36 -19.46
C ALA A 51 -8.62 13.96 -18.47
N ALA A 52 -8.82 12.65 -18.25
CA ALA A 52 -9.79 12.14 -17.29
C ALA A 52 -9.48 12.56 -15.84
N ILE A 53 -8.21 12.60 -15.44
CA ILE A 53 -7.81 13.07 -14.09
C ILE A 53 -8.16 14.54 -13.86
N SER A 54 -8.22 15.35 -14.92
CA SER A 54 -8.42 16.80 -14.80
C SER A 54 -9.85 17.18 -14.39
N ASP A 55 -10.80 16.25 -14.51
CA ASP A 55 -12.19 16.43 -14.09
C ASP A 55 -12.51 15.57 -12.84
N PRO A 56 -13.10 16.14 -11.77
CA PRO A 56 -13.41 15.36 -10.55
C PRO A 56 -14.36 14.18 -10.77
N TRP A 57 -15.27 14.24 -11.76
CA TRP A 57 -16.19 13.14 -12.03
C TRP A 57 -15.44 11.98 -12.69
N SER A 58 -14.62 12.25 -13.70
CA SER A 58 -13.79 11.26 -14.41
C SER A 58 -12.62 10.73 -13.57
N ALA A 59 -12.00 11.58 -12.74
CA ALA A 59 -10.89 11.19 -11.86
C ALA A 59 -11.28 10.06 -10.89
N ARG A 60 -12.55 10.00 -10.46
CA ARG A 60 -13.04 8.88 -9.63
C ARG A 60 -12.97 7.56 -10.38
N LEU A 61 -13.34 7.58 -11.66
CA LEU A 61 -13.37 6.40 -12.52
C LEU A 61 -11.95 5.90 -12.81
N VAL A 62 -10.98 6.82 -12.96
CA VAL A 62 -9.55 6.47 -13.05
C VAL A 62 -9.11 5.69 -11.81
N ILE A 63 -9.48 6.15 -10.61
CA ILE A 63 -9.15 5.42 -9.37
C ILE A 63 -9.87 4.07 -9.30
N TYR A 64 -11.15 4.00 -9.68
CA TYR A 64 -11.86 2.72 -9.70
C TYR A 64 -11.21 1.72 -10.65
N ALA A 65 -10.79 2.17 -11.84
CA ALA A 65 -10.10 1.34 -12.82
C ALA A 65 -8.71 0.91 -12.34
N LEU A 66 -7.99 1.76 -11.59
CA LEU A 66 -6.73 1.38 -10.96
C LEU A 66 -6.90 0.26 -9.92
N VAL A 67 -7.95 0.33 -9.09
CA VAL A 67 -8.21 -0.69 -8.06
C VAL A 67 -8.80 -1.96 -8.66
N ALA A 68 -9.71 -1.84 -9.64
CA ALA A 68 -10.35 -2.98 -10.28
C ALA A 68 -9.45 -3.74 -11.29
N ARG A 69 -8.18 -3.33 -11.45
CA ARG A 69 -7.26 -3.91 -12.43
C ARG A 69 -7.06 -5.40 -12.17
N GLY A 70 -7.47 -6.24 -13.13
CA GLY A 70 -7.40 -7.70 -13.00
C GLY A 70 -8.47 -8.33 -12.09
N ASN A 71 -9.41 -7.55 -11.55
CA ASN A 71 -10.45 -8.02 -10.64
C ASN A 71 -11.85 -7.99 -11.29
N SER A 72 -12.31 -9.14 -11.76
CA SER A 72 -13.62 -9.29 -12.40
C SER A 72 -14.80 -9.04 -11.45
N THR A 73 -14.61 -9.26 -10.15
CA THR A 73 -15.66 -9.00 -9.15
C THR A 73 -15.87 -7.50 -8.95
N SER A 74 -14.80 -6.70 -8.95
CA SER A 74 -14.85 -5.24 -8.87
C SER A 74 -15.57 -4.66 -10.09
N HIS A 75 -15.25 -5.16 -11.29
CA HIS A 75 -15.93 -4.77 -12.54
C HIS A 75 -17.44 -5.06 -12.48
N THR A 76 -17.81 -6.25 -12.00
CA THR A 76 -19.23 -6.65 -11.83
C THR A 76 -19.94 -5.79 -10.80
N TYR A 77 -19.26 -5.40 -9.72
CA TYR A 77 -19.81 -4.48 -8.73
C TYR A 77 -20.08 -3.11 -9.34
N LEU A 78 -19.10 -2.53 -10.05
CA LEU A 78 -19.25 -1.22 -10.70
C LEU A 78 -20.40 -1.24 -11.71
N ALA A 79 -20.51 -2.25 -12.57
CA ALA A 79 -21.60 -2.38 -13.54
C ALA A 79 -23.02 -2.26 -12.93
N LYS A 80 -23.18 -2.60 -11.64
CA LYS A 80 -24.46 -2.55 -10.92
C LYS A 80 -24.67 -1.29 -10.10
N HIS A 81 -23.61 -0.56 -9.77
CA HIS A 81 -23.63 0.48 -8.73
C HIS A 81 -23.27 1.89 -9.24
N ILE A 82 -22.78 2.03 -10.47
CA ILE A 82 -22.57 3.32 -11.14
C ILE A 82 -23.49 3.47 -12.35
N SER A 83 -23.64 4.70 -12.86
CA SER A 83 -24.48 4.97 -14.03
C SER A 83 -23.91 4.36 -15.31
N LEU A 84 -24.75 4.17 -16.34
CA LEU A 84 -24.31 3.66 -17.64
C LEU A 84 -23.21 4.53 -18.28
N ALA A 85 -23.31 5.86 -18.13
CA ALA A 85 -22.30 6.79 -18.60
C ALA A 85 -20.96 6.61 -17.87
N GLU A 86 -21.00 6.54 -16.53
CA GLU A 86 -19.81 6.25 -15.71
C GLU A 86 -19.18 4.90 -16.08
N PHE A 87 -20.00 3.87 -16.28
CA PHE A 87 -19.51 2.53 -16.58
C PHE A 87 -18.85 2.43 -17.96
N THR A 88 -19.38 3.16 -18.94
CA THR A 88 -18.80 3.25 -20.29
C THR A 88 -17.42 3.87 -20.25
N GLU A 89 -17.28 5.01 -19.56
CA GLU A 89 -15.97 5.69 -19.44
C GLU A 89 -14.99 4.90 -18.58
N TYR A 90 -15.44 4.33 -17.47
CA TYR A 90 -14.65 3.42 -16.64
C TYR A 90 -14.06 2.26 -17.46
N THR A 91 -14.85 1.65 -18.35
CA THR A 91 -14.39 0.51 -19.17
C THR A 91 -13.31 0.94 -20.17
N ALA A 92 -13.44 2.12 -20.77
CA ALA A 92 -12.40 2.67 -21.64
C ALA A 92 -11.09 2.94 -20.86
N LEU A 93 -11.21 3.56 -19.68
CA LEU A 93 -10.07 3.83 -18.79
C LEU A 93 -9.41 2.54 -18.29
N GLN A 94 -10.20 1.49 -18.04
CA GLN A 94 -9.70 0.19 -17.61
C GLN A 94 -8.75 -0.41 -18.66
N VAL A 95 -9.11 -0.35 -19.95
CA VAL A 95 -8.25 -0.84 -21.04
C VAL A 95 -6.92 -0.08 -21.12
N LEU A 96 -6.95 1.25 -20.98
CA LEU A 96 -5.73 2.06 -20.99
C LEU A 96 -4.82 1.71 -19.80
N LEU A 97 -5.41 1.56 -18.62
CA LEU A 97 -4.67 1.24 -17.40
C LEU A 97 -4.15 -0.19 -17.37
N GLU A 98 -4.86 -1.16 -17.94
CA GLU A 98 -4.37 -2.54 -18.08
C GLU A 98 -3.08 -2.62 -18.92
N ASN A 99 -2.95 -1.74 -19.91
CA ASN A 99 -1.75 -1.62 -20.75
C ASN A 99 -0.65 -0.73 -20.15
N SER A 100 -0.93 -0.03 -19.05
CA SER A 100 0.02 0.88 -18.39
C SER A 100 1.01 0.15 -17.48
N GLN A 101 2.20 0.74 -17.30
CA GLN A 101 3.22 0.21 -16.39
C GLN A 101 2.81 0.38 -14.93
N THR A 102 3.03 -0.65 -14.09
CA THR A 102 2.65 -0.64 -12.66
C THR A 102 3.21 0.56 -11.90
N LYS A 103 4.43 1.00 -12.24
CA LYS A 103 5.10 2.17 -11.65
C LYS A 103 4.36 3.51 -11.81
N LEU A 104 3.37 3.59 -12.71
CA LEU A 104 2.57 4.80 -12.93
C LEU A 104 1.40 4.93 -11.94
N ARG A 105 1.11 3.88 -11.17
CA ARG A 105 -0.02 3.84 -10.23
C ARG A 105 0.03 4.97 -9.20
N LEU A 106 1.14 5.12 -8.46
CA LEU A 106 1.29 6.20 -7.49
C LEU A 106 1.28 7.60 -8.13
N PRO A 107 2.02 7.85 -9.23
CA PRO A 107 1.91 9.12 -9.97
C PRO A 107 0.48 9.48 -10.35
N ILE A 108 -0.32 8.52 -10.84
CA ILE A 108 -1.73 8.74 -11.19
C ILE A 108 -2.54 9.11 -9.95
N ILE A 109 -2.36 8.41 -8.83
CA ILE A 109 -3.03 8.71 -7.56
C ILE A 109 -2.66 10.13 -7.09
N ASP A 110 -1.39 10.53 -7.21
CA ASP A 110 -0.90 11.84 -6.80
C ASP A 110 -1.48 12.99 -7.62
N LEU A 111 -1.69 12.76 -8.91
CA LEU A 111 -2.34 13.72 -9.81
C LEU A 111 -3.86 13.79 -9.57
N ALA A 112 -4.51 12.65 -9.34
CA ALA A 112 -5.95 12.58 -9.09
C ALA A 112 -6.34 13.14 -7.71
N ALA A 113 -5.50 12.92 -6.70
CA ALA A 113 -5.75 13.34 -5.31
C ALA A 113 -6.19 14.82 -5.15
N PRO A 114 -5.47 15.84 -5.68
CA PRO A 114 -5.89 17.23 -5.55
C PRO A 114 -7.20 17.54 -6.31
N VAL A 115 -7.46 16.90 -7.45
CA VAL A 115 -8.70 17.09 -8.21
C VAL A 115 -9.90 16.49 -7.47
N LEU A 116 -9.74 15.28 -6.93
CA LEU A 116 -10.76 14.62 -6.12
C LEU A 116 -11.09 15.38 -4.82
N ARG A 117 -10.21 16.28 -4.32
CA ARG A 117 -10.55 17.18 -3.22
C ARG A 117 -11.63 18.20 -3.57
N GLN A 118 -11.87 18.47 -4.85
CA GLN A 118 -12.89 19.40 -5.31
C GLN A 118 -14.31 18.82 -5.22
N LEU A 119 -14.44 17.49 -5.09
CA LEU A 119 -15.72 16.82 -4.85
C LEU A 119 -16.42 17.39 -3.60
N SER A 120 -17.75 17.47 -3.65
CA SER A 120 -18.57 17.80 -2.49
C SER A 120 -18.39 16.76 -1.38
N LYS A 121 -18.81 17.10 -0.16
CA LYS A 121 -18.70 16.18 0.99
C LYS A 121 -19.47 14.89 0.73
N GLU A 122 -20.66 14.98 0.17
CA GLU A 122 -21.54 13.86 -0.16
C GLU A 122 -20.91 13.01 -1.27
N GLN A 123 -20.36 13.65 -2.31
CA GLN A 123 -19.65 12.96 -3.39
C GLN A 123 -18.39 12.22 -2.89
N LYS A 124 -17.63 12.81 -1.96
CA LYS A 124 -16.48 12.13 -1.34
C LYS A 124 -16.88 10.91 -0.53
N ILE A 125 -18.00 10.98 0.19
CA ILE A 125 -18.51 9.84 0.98
C ILE A 125 -18.96 8.73 0.05
N GLU A 126 -19.68 9.05 -1.03
CA GLU A 126 -20.12 8.05 -2.00
C GLU A 126 -18.92 7.43 -2.73
N PHE A 127 -17.98 8.25 -3.18
CA PHE A 127 -16.73 7.79 -3.77
C PHE A 127 -15.97 6.82 -2.87
N ASP A 128 -15.78 7.20 -1.60
CA ASP A 128 -15.09 6.37 -0.61
C ASP A 128 -15.84 5.05 -0.35
N ARG A 129 -17.18 5.08 -0.32
CA ARG A 129 -18.01 3.88 -0.16
C ARG A 129 -17.82 2.91 -1.32
N THR A 130 -17.92 3.39 -2.56
CA THR A 130 -17.71 2.56 -3.75
C THR A 130 -16.28 2.01 -3.79
N LEU A 131 -15.28 2.83 -3.50
CA LEU A 131 -13.87 2.44 -3.46
C LEU A 131 -13.62 1.29 -2.47
N ILE A 132 -14.16 1.37 -1.26
CA ILE A 132 -14.07 0.28 -0.27
C ILE A 132 -14.76 -0.99 -0.78
N ALA A 133 -15.91 -0.84 -1.43
CA ALA A 133 -16.71 -1.97 -1.86
C ALA A 133 -16.02 -2.77 -2.98
N ILE A 134 -15.42 -2.08 -3.97
CA ILE A 134 -14.66 -2.73 -5.03
C ILE A 134 -13.37 -3.37 -4.54
N THR A 135 -12.74 -2.82 -3.51
CA THR A 135 -11.53 -3.40 -2.87
C THR A 135 -11.86 -4.66 -2.04
N LYS A 136 -13.15 -4.94 -1.81
CA LYS A 136 -13.59 -6.08 -0.96
C LYS A 136 -14.43 -7.08 -1.73
N SER A 137 -14.62 -6.89 -3.04
CA SER A 137 -15.60 -7.63 -3.82
C SER A 137 -15.19 -9.10 -4.06
N ASP A 138 -13.89 -9.38 -4.03
CA ASP A 138 -13.30 -10.72 -4.13
C ASP A 138 -13.03 -11.37 -2.75
N GLY A 139 -13.27 -10.64 -1.67
CA GLY A 139 -13.03 -11.09 -0.30
C GLY A 139 -11.58 -10.97 0.18
N VAL A 140 -10.65 -10.49 -0.65
CA VAL A 140 -9.23 -10.34 -0.32
C VAL A 140 -8.80 -8.91 -0.63
N VAL A 141 -8.13 -8.24 0.31
CA VAL A 141 -7.60 -6.89 0.05
C VAL A 141 -6.11 -7.03 -0.24
N ASP A 142 -5.75 -6.76 -1.49
CA ASP A 142 -4.37 -6.83 -1.94
C ASP A 142 -3.55 -5.63 -1.45
N PHE A 143 -2.23 -5.78 -1.49
CA PHE A 143 -1.28 -4.74 -1.07
C PHE A 143 -1.49 -3.42 -1.83
N THR A 144 -1.61 -3.50 -3.15
CA THR A 144 -1.75 -2.34 -4.05
C THR A 144 -3.07 -1.60 -3.80
N GLU A 145 -4.16 -2.34 -3.59
CA GLU A 145 -5.47 -1.78 -3.26
C GLU A 145 -5.44 -1.09 -1.89
N TRP A 146 -4.85 -1.75 -0.89
CA TRP A 146 -4.68 -1.19 0.45
C TRP A 146 -3.88 0.13 0.42
N VAL A 147 -2.72 0.15 -0.25
CA VAL A 147 -1.92 1.38 -0.41
C VAL A 147 -2.75 2.48 -1.08
N THR A 148 -3.46 2.15 -2.17
CA THR A 148 -4.32 3.11 -2.90
C THR A 148 -5.34 3.75 -1.99
N VAL A 149 -6.08 2.94 -1.21
CA VAL A 149 -7.11 3.42 -0.28
C VAL A 149 -6.49 4.31 0.80
N VAL A 150 -5.36 3.90 1.38
CA VAL A 150 -4.69 4.65 2.46
C VAL A 150 -4.21 6.01 1.99
N VAL A 151 -3.44 6.05 0.90
CA VAL A 151 -2.85 7.28 0.35
C VAL A 151 -3.96 8.24 -0.09
N LEU A 152 -4.96 7.72 -0.81
CA LEU A 152 -6.04 8.56 -1.32
C LEU A 152 -6.90 9.15 -0.22
N ARG A 153 -7.27 8.36 0.80
CA ARG A 153 -8.03 8.86 1.95
C ARG A 153 -7.27 9.93 2.72
N LYS A 154 -5.95 9.79 2.85
CA LYS A 154 -5.10 10.81 3.47
C LYS A 154 -5.21 12.13 2.72
N HIS A 155 -5.17 12.09 1.39
CA HIS A 155 -5.34 13.29 0.56
C HIS A 155 -6.77 13.85 0.57
N LEU A 156 -7.80 13.01 0.56
CA LEU A 156 -9.19 13.47 0.45
C LEU A 156 -9.76 14.03 1.75
N PHE A 157 -9.43 13.41 2.88
CA PHE A 157 -10.00 13.74 4.18
C PHE A 157 -9.00 14.42 5.13
N GLY A 158 -7.79 14.74 4.64
CA GLY A 158 -6.72 15.38 5.41
C GLY A 158 -6.09 14.49 6.49
N GLY A 159 -6.53 13.23 6.61
CA GLY A 159 -6.30 12.41 7.78
C GLY A 159 -7.02 12.99 8.99
N LYS A 160 -8.17 12.43 9.35
CA LYS A 160 -8.76 12.75 10.66
C LYS A 160 -7.75 12.34 11.72
N LYS A 161 -7.10 13.33 12.35
CA LYS A 161 -6.34 13.08 13.57
C LYS A 161 -7.35 12.52 14.56
N GLU A 162 -7.27 11.24 14.89
CA GLU A 162 -7.99 10.74 16.05
C GLU A 162 -7.64 11.67 17.21
N ILE A 163 -8.65 12.12 17.94
CA ILE A 163 -8.44 12.90 19.15
C ILE A 163 -7.85 11.93 20.18
N ILE A 164 -6.52 11.79 20.15
CA ILE A 164 -5.78 10.87 21.02
C ILE A 164 -5.77 11.48 22.41
N LYS A 165 -6.71 11.06 23.25
CA LYS A 165 -6.84 11.53 24.64
C LYS A 165 -5.67 11.10 25.52
N LYS A 166 -5.04 9.95 25.22
CA LYS A 166 -3.88 9.42 25.95
C LYS A 166 -2.87 8.83 24.97
N LYS A 167 -1.64 9.38 24.97
CA LYS A 167 -0.55 8.86 24.14
C LYS A 167 -0.04 7.54 24.72
N VAL A 168 0.11 6.54 23.86
CA VAL A 168 0.59 5.21 24.23
C VAL A 168 2.11 5.16 24.02
N PRO A 169 2.92 4.71 24.99
CA PRO A 169 4.35 4.54 24.79
C PRO A 169 4.61 3.38 23.82
N ILE A 170 5.65 3.51 22.98
CA ILE A 170 6.04 2.48 22.00
C ILE A 170 6.21 1.09 22.65
N ALA A 171 6.76 1.06 23.88
CA ALA A 171 6.96 -0.16 24.67
C ALA A 171 5.68 -0.92 25.04
N ALA A 172 4.51 -0.29 24.99
CA ALA A 172 3.22 -0.92 25.29
C ALA A 172 2.54 -1.57 24.05
N ILE A 173 3.04 -1.29 22.84
CA ILE A 173 2.46 -1.78 21.58
C ILE A 173 3.51 -2.43 20.67
N GLN A 174 4.44 -3.16 21.30
CA GLN A 174 5.50 -3.87 20.60
C GLN A 174 4.97 -4.94 19.64
N LYS A 175 3.79 -5.52 19.94
CA LYS A 175 3.14 -6.49 19.05
C LYS A 175 2.74 -5.83 17.74
N GLU A 176 2.11 -4.67 17.80
CA GLU A 176 1.69 -3.89 16.64
C GLU A 176 2.87 -3.39 15.82
N VAL A 177 3.93 -2.92 16.50
CA VAL A 177 5.20 -2.54 15.86
C VAL A 177 5.80 -3.74 15.11
N SER A 178 5.87 -4.90 15.77
CA SER A 178 6.35 -6.14 15.15
C SER A 178 5.53 -6.54 13.92
N LEU A 179 4.19 -6.43 13.99
CA LEU A 179 3.31 -6.74 12.85
C LEU A 179 3.60 -5.87 11.63
N VAL A 180 3.78 -4.57 11.81
CA VAL A 180 4.03 -3.65 10.69
C VAL A 180 5.45 -3.79 10.15
N LEU A 181 6.46 -3.98 11.02
CA LEU A 181 7.83 -4.23 10.58
C LEU A 181 7.95 -5.57 9.85
N GLY A 182 7.31 -6.64 10.32
CA GLY A 182 7.31 -7.92 9.60
C GLY A 182 6.52 -7.88 8.28
N PHE A 183 5.58 -6.95 8.15
CA PHE A 183 4.88 -6.71 6.89
C PHE A 183 5.76 -5.96 5.88
N ILE A 184 6.40 -4.86 6.29
CA ILE A 184 7.20 -4.05 5.35
C ILE A 184 8.41 -4.83 4.80
N THR A 185 9.02 -5.70 5.60
CA THR A 185 10.15 -6.55 5.16
C THR A 185 9.74 -7.61 4.14
N ARG A 186 8.45 -7.97 4.08
CA ARG A 186 7.91 -8.90 3.06
C ARG A 186 7.56 -8.21 1.75
N CYS A 187 7.26 -6.90 1.78
CA CYS A 187 6.90 -6.14 0.58
C CYS A 187 8.02 -6.11 -0.48
N GLY A 188 9.30 -6.20 -0.06
CA GLY A 188 10.47 -6.25 -0.94
C GLY A 188 10.76 -7.62 -1.57
N GLY A 189 10.00 -8.68 -1.22
CA GLY A 189 10.20 -10.02 -1.79
C GLY A 189 11.46 -10.74 -1.28
N LEU A 190 11.93 -10.39 -0.08
CA LEU A 190 13.09 -11.04 0.54
C LEU A 190 12.83 -12.51 0.85
N GLN A 191 13.87 -13.34 0.71
CA GLN A 191 13.85 -14.72 1.21
C GLN A 191 13.82 -14.75 2.74
N ASP A 192 13.25 -15.81 3.32
CA ASP A 192 12.95 -15.93 4.75
C ASP A 192 14.11 -15.57 5.69
N ASP A 193 15.33 -16.00 5.37
CA ASP A 193 16.52 -15.73 6.18
C ASP A 193 16.92 -14.25 6.16
N GLN A 194 16.90 -13.62 4.99
CA GLN A 194 17.20 -12.19 4.84
C GLN A 194 16.11 -11.33 5.49
N ASN A 195 14.86 -11.72 5.32
CA ASN A 195 13.70 -11.08 5.92
C ASN A 195 13.81 -11.04 7.46
N THR A 196 14.24 -12.16 8.07
CA THR A 196 14.42 -12.28 9.52
C THR A 196 15.54 -11.36 10.03
N ASP A 197 16.67 -11.26 9.31
CA ASP A 197 17.77 -10.37 9.69
C ASP A 197 17.36 -8.90 9.63
N VAL A 198 16.73 -8.48 8.53
CA VAL A 198 16.26 -7.11 8.31
C VAL A 198 15.21 -6.70 9.33
N TYR A 199 14.24 -7.59 9.60
CA TYR A 199 13.27 -7.42 10.67
C TYR A 199 13.94 -7.24 12.03
N THR A 200 14.92 -8.09 12.34
CA THR A 200 15.64 -8.05 13.63
C THR A 200 16.41 -6.73 13.79
N LYS A 201 17.03 -6.21 12.72
CA LYS A 201 17.69 -4.89 12.72
C LYS A 201 16.71 -3.77 13.06
N GLY A 202 15.54 -3.74 12.42
CA GLY A 202 14.49 -2.76 12.70
C GLY A 202 13.98 -2.82 14.15
N MET A 203 13.74 -4.03 14.68
CA MET A 203 13.32 -4.22 16.06
C MET A 203 14.39 -3.78 17.07
N ARG A 204 15.66 -4.11 16.82
CA ARG A 204 16.81 -3.71 17.67
C ARG A 204 16.98 -2.20 17.73
N PHE A 205 16.77 -1.48 16.62
CA PHE A 205 16.81 -0.02 16.60
C PHE A 205 15.81 0.62 17.59
N LEU A 206 14.64 -0.01 17.74
CA LEU A 206 13.61 0.37 18.71
C LEU A 206 13.87 -0.17 20.12
N SER A 207 15.00 -0.84 20.34
CA SER A 207 15.33 -1.54 21.59
C SER A 207 14.29 -2.59 21.97
N MET A 208 13.76 -3.29 20.96
CA MET A 208 12.77 -4.36 21.11
C MET A 208 13.30 -5.68 20.57
N SER A 209 12.72 -6.78 21.07
CA SER A 209 13.00 -8.13 20.58
C SER A 209 11.72 -8.93 20.61
N ARG A 210 11.28 -9.41 19.43
CA ARG A 210 10.18 -10.36 19.24
C ARG A 210 10.51 -11.22 18.03
N ASP A 211 9.83 -12.35 17.92
CA ASP A 211 9.90 -13.17 16.71
C ASP A 211 9.15 -12.49 15.57
N ILE A 212 9.63 -12.70 14.36
CA ILE A 212 8.97 -12.23 13.14
C ILE A 212 7.55 -12.85 13.09
N PRO A 213 6.50 -12.04 12.86
CA PRO A 213 5.14 -12.57 12.79
C PRO A 213 4.99 -13.52 11.59
N SER A 214 4.14 -14.55 11.67
CA SER A 214 3.82 -15.39 10.51
C SER A 214 3.15 -14.59 9.38
N GLU A 215 3.20 -15.10 8.15
CA GLU A 215 2.58 -14.45 6.98
C GLU A 215 1.08 -14.23 7.16
N ASP A 216 0.36 -15.20 7.75
CA ASP A 216 -1.07 -15.11 8.04
C ASP A 216 -1.45 -13.91 8.93
N ASN A 217 -0.49 -13.41 9.72
CA ASN A 217 -0.69 -12.25 10.58
C ASN A 217 -0.41 -10.92 9.87
N CYS A 218 0.06 -10.93 8.62
CA CYS A 218 0.41 -9.73 7.84
C CYS A 218 -0.68 -9.35 6.82
N THR A 219 -1.95 -9.57 7.13
CA THR A 219 -3.07 -9.16 6.26
C THR A 219 -3.36 -7.65 6.33
N ALA A 220 -3.86 -7.05 5.25
CA ALA A 220 -4.19 -5.63 5.19
C ALA A 220 -5.10 -5.16 6.35
N LYS A 221 -6.05 -6.02 6.77
CA LYS A 221 -6.93 -5.75 7.92
C LYS A 221 -6.15 -5.65 9.24
N ILE A 222 -5.27 -6.62 9.51
CA ILE A 222 -4.46 -6.64 10.74
C ILE A 222 -3.47 -5.46 10.75
N ILE A 223 -2.80 -5.20 9.64
CA ILE A 223 -1.86 -4.08 9.50
C ILE A 223 -2.57 -2.74 9.67
N THR A 224 -3.74 -2.55 9.07
CA THR A 224 -4.54 -1.31 9.26
C THR A 224 -4.93 -1.12 10.73
N GLN A 225 -5.26 -2.18 11.46
CA GLN A 225 -5.56 -2.11 12.90
C GLN A 225 -4.31 -1.79 13.74
N ALA A 226 -3.17 -2.39 13.40
CA ALA A 226 -1.89 -2.11 14.05
C ALA A 226 -1.49 -0.64 13.85
N LEU A 227 -1.61 -0.11 12.63
CA LEU A 227 -1.29 1.28 12.30
C LEU A 227 -2.15 2.29 13.08
N ARG A 228 -3.44 2.00 13.32
CA ARG A 228 -4.29 2.85 14.19
C ARG A 228 -3.75 2.93 15.61
N LYS A 229 -3.25 1.82 16.17
CA LYS A 229 -2.62 1.82 17.50
C LYS A 229 -1.29 2.57 17.49
N ILE A 230 -0.50 2.44 16.43
CA ILE A 230 0.77 3.18 16.25
C ILE A 230 0.51 4.69 16.11
N GLN A 231 -0.58 5.10 15.45
CA GLN A 231 -0.98 6.49 15.34
C GLN A 231 -1.18 7.15 16.72
N CYS A 232 -1.60 6.38 17.73
CA CYS A 232 -1.78 6.82 19.12
C CYS A 232 -0.47 7.07 19.90
N MET A 233 0.70 6.79 19.32
CA MET A 233 2.00 7.07 19.93
C MET A 233 2.28 8.58 20.06
N ARG A 234 3.34 8.93 20.81
CA ARG A 234 3.94 10.26 20.74
C ARG A 234 4.55 10.48 19.34
N TYR A 235 4.59 11.73 18.88
CA TYR A 235 5.16 12.04 17.55
C TYR A 235 6.62 11.58 17.44
N SER A 236 7.43 11.78 18.48
CA SER A 236 8.82 11.29 18.55
C SER A 236 8.93 9.77 18.37
N ASP A 237 8.01 9.02 18.99
CA ASP A 237 7.99 7.56 18.87
C ASP A 237 7.54 7.11 17.47
N ARG A 238 6.64 7.88 16.82
CA ARG A 238 6.27 7.64 15.43
C ARG A 238 7.43 7.91 14.47
N GLN A 239 8.21 8.97 14.70
CA GLN A 239 9.41 9.24 13.90
C GLN A 239 10.41 8.10 14.02
N ARG A 240 10.68 7.66 15.25
CA ARG A 240 11.58 6.55 15.52
C ARG A 240 11.08 5.23 14.93
N PHE A 241 9.77 5.00 14.94
CA PHE A 241 9.15 3.88 14.23
C PHE A 241 9.32 3.98 12.71
N MET A 242 9.17 5.16 12.11
CA MET A 242 9.41 5.36 10.68
C MET A 242 10.87 5.15 10.29
N GLU A 243 11.83 5.53 11.14
CA GLU A 243 13.26 5.23 10.96
C GLU A 243 13.50 3.71 10.99
N ALA A 244 12.81 2.97 11.88
CA ALA A 244 12.87 1.49 11.86
C ALA A 244 12.32 0.92 10.55
N CYS A 245 11.21 1.45 10.03
CA CYS A 245 10.69 1.07 8.71
C CYS A 245 11.69 1.38 7.59
N GLN A 246 12.38 2.52 7.66
CA GLN A 246 13.41 2.91 6.70
C GLN A 246 14.57 1.91 6.70
N ILE A 247 15.06 1.51 7.87
CA ILE A 247 16.11 0.48 8.01
C ILE A 247 15.67 -0.82 7.31
N CYS A 248 14.38 -1.18 7.42
CA CYS A 248 13.87 -2.38 6.78
C CYS A 248 13.88 -2.30 5.25
N VAL A 249 13.61 -1.14 4.65
CA VAL A 249 13.54 -0.98 3.18
C VAL A 249 14.85 -0.54 2.53
N THR A 250 15.87 -0.17 3.30
CA THR A 250 17.18 0.28 2.78
C THR A 250 18.28 -0.76 2.94
N HIS A 251 17.91 -2.00 3.28
CA HIS A 251 18.83 -3.04 3.72
C HIS A 251 19.84 -3.50 2.64
N ASP A 252 19.49 -3.40 1.36
CA ASP A 252 20.30 -3.77 0.19
C ASP A 252 20.75 -2.55 -0.64
N GLY A 253 20.45 -1.34 -0.17
CA GLY A 253 20.73 -0.09 -0.87
C GLY A 253 19.83 0.21 -2.07
N VAL A 254 18.83 -0.64 -2.38
CA VAL A 254 17.91 -0.46 -3.51
C VAL A 254 16.46 -0.57 -3.03
N ILE A 255 15.76 0.56 -3.00
CA ILE A 255 14.35 0.57 -2.61
C ILE A 255 13.49 0.15 -3.81
N THR A 256 12.75 -0.94 -3.66
CA THR A 256 11.79 -1.41 -4.66
C THR A 256 10.54 -0.53 -4.71
N GLU A 257 9.78 -0.60 -5.80
CA GLU A 257 8.49 0.10 -5.94
C GLU A 257 7.55 -0.27 -4.78
N SER A 258 7.39 -1.56 -4.47
CA SER A 258 6.55 -2.05 -3.38
C SER A 258 6.97 -1.53 -2.01
N GLU A 259 8.28 -1.46 -1.72
CA GLU A 259 8.78 -0.92 -0.46
C GLU A 259 8.53 0.59 -0.33
N SER A 260 8.74 1.33 -1.42
CA SER A 260 8.46 2.77 -1.48
C SER A 260 6.96 3.07 -1.27
N GLU A 261 6.10 2.20 -1.80
CA GLU A 261 4.65 2.25 -1.62
C GLU A 261 4.25 1.92 -0.18
N ALA A 262 4.85 0.89 0.40
CA ALA A 262 4.57 0.44 1.75
C ALA A 262 4.96 1.51 2.80
N ILE A 263 6.18 2.04 2.72
CA ILE A 263 6.67 3.05 3.67
C ILE A 263 5.83 4.32 3.59
N ARG A 264 5.38 4.70 2.38
CA ARG A 264 4.49 5.83 2.17
C ARG A 264 3.11 5.60 2.79
N ALA A 265 2.47 4.47 2.53
CA ALA A 265 1.18 4.13 3.13
C ALA A 265 1.25 4.09 4.66
N ILE A 266 2.33 3.57 5.23
CA ILE A 266 2.58 3.55 6.68
C ILE A 266 2.68 4.99 7.22
N GLY A 267 3.51 5.84 6.61
CA GLY A 267 3.69 7.24 7.02
C GLY A 267 2.38 8.04 6.98
N ASP A 268 1.60 7.87 5.90
CA ASP A 268 0.29 8.50 5.74
C ASP A 268 -0.71 8.04 6.81
N SER A 269 -0.72 6.74 7.11
CA SER A 269 -1.60 6.13 8.13
C SER A 269 -1.34 6.67 9.53
N ILE A 270 -0.07 6.80 9.91
CA ILE A 270 0.31 7.24 11.27
C ILE A 270 0.52 8.76 11.37
N HIS A 271 0.35 9.49 10.27
CA HIS A 271 0.59 10.93 10.16
C HIS A 271 2.01 11.31 10.60
N CYS A 272 2.99 10.63 10.03
CA CYS A 272 4.41 10.91 10.22
C CYS A 272 5.06 11.03 8.83
N PRO A 273 5.86 12.06 8.56
CA PRO A 273 6.55 12.18 7.29
C PRO A 273 7.50 10.99 7.08
N ILE A 274 7.66 10.59 5.82
CA ILE A 274 8.67 9.60 5.46
C ILE A 274 10.05 10.22 5.76
N PRO A 275 10.93 9.50 6.48
CA PRO A 275 12.29 9.95 6.71
C PRO A 275 12.99 10.19 5.37
N LEU A 276 13.87 11.21 5.33
CA LEU A 276 14.70 11.41 4.15
C LEU A 276 15.66 10.22 4.03
N PHE A 277 15.67 9.55 2.87
CA PHE A 277 16.71 8.59 2.54
C PHE A 277 18.04 9.35 2.43
N GLN A 278 18.79 9.41 3.53
CA GLN A 278 20.13 9.98 3.50
C GLN A 278 21.00 9.05 2.66
N LYS A 279 21.57 9.58 1.58
CA LYS A 279 22.72 8.98 0.92
C LYS A 279 23.87 9.09 1.92
N GLU A 280 24.28 7.96 2.50
CA GLU A 280 25.64 7.85 3.07
C GLU A 280 26.65 7.60 1.95
#